data_AF-A0A1X2GS02-F1
#
_entry.id   AF-A0A1X2GS02-F1
#
_cell.length_a   1.000
_cell.length_b   1.000
_cell.length_c   1.000
_cell.angle_alpha   90.00
_cell.angle_beta   90.00
_cell.angle_gamma   90.00
#
_symmetry.space_group_name_H-M   'P 1'
#
loop_
_entity.id
_entity.type
_entity.pdbx_description
1 polymer ?
#
loop_
_entity_poly.entity_id
_entity_poly.type
_entity_poly.pdbx_seq_one_letter_code
_entity_poly.pdbx_strand_id
1 'polypeptide(L)'
;MWFLIVTSLFVTLLTAAPLAPQTWADSNQLAFLNDIIQDDVITHYENMVDDVFSHHREQMLLRLARANHQPEELVSLLAPQANAILQRDPQEVCLEQMPGMIAEQLHQMHNMVFQMVGPTVKQLLPEYLTIDMAQPDKDLPSQLHLLNVAMEDHVSRGLLHARLEHKVALRLLTCELDQQQSEAPHFTTDPNLPLSWFSRLWQSVSPQAHRVKFLYEEQMSLDPTQSFDMPPTLLRDFLDALTDHIHDEWQLRSEDLAQLIQVDLTD
;
A
#
# COMPACT_ATOMS: atom_id res chain seq x y z
N MET A 1 -49.48 -78.77 -17.69
CA MET A 1 -49.52 -77.62 -18.63
C MET A 1 -50.01 -76.43 -17.82
N TRP A 2 -49.16 -75.58 -17.25
CA TRP A 2 -48.40 -74.50 -17.91
C TRP A 2 -49.30 -73.65 -18.82
N PHE A 3 -49.79 -72.49 -18.35
CA PHE A 3 -49.12 -71.20 -18.60
C PHE A 3 -49.77 -70.05 -17.80
N LEU A 4 -48.90 -69.34 -17.08
CA LEU A 4 -49.04 -68.02 -16.47
C LEU A 4 -49.03 -66.93 -17.54
N ILE A 5 -49.87 -65.90 -17.44
CA ILE A 5 -49.60 -64.48 -17.80
C ILE A 5 -50.57 -63.63 -16.95
N VAL A 6 -50.26 -63.25 -15.71
CA VAL A 6 -49.42 -62.10 -15.29
C VAL A 6 -49.81 -60.79 -15.97
N THR A 7 -50.75 -60.09 -15.32
CA THR A 7 -50.73 -58.64 -15.04
C THR A 7 -49.62 -57.83 -15.69
N SER A 8 -49.97 -56.90 -16.59
CA SER A 8 -49.30 -55.59 -16.63
C SER A 8 -50.18 -54.58 -17.35
N LEU A 9 -50.99 -53.87 -16.56
CA LEU A 9 -51.58 -52.59 -16.92
C LEU A 9 -50.41 -51.61 -17.05
N PHE A 10 -49.89 -51.45 -18.27
CA PHE A 10 -48.99 -50.34 -18.61
C PHE A 10 -49.82 -49.05 -18.61
N VAL A 11 -50.08 -48.52 -17.42
CA VAL A 11 -50.37 -47.10 -17.25
C VAL A 11 -49.06 -46.40 -17.54
N THR A 12 -48.93 -45.88 -18.75
CA THR A 12 -47.96 -44.87 -19.13
C THR A 12 -48.21 -43.63 -18.27
N LEU A 13 -47.65 -43.62 -17.06
CA LEU A 13 -47.35 -42.38 -16.36
C LEU A 13 -46.37 -41.61 -17.25
N LEU A 14 -46.89 -40.66 -18.02
CA LEU A 14 -46.12 -39.49 -18.43
C LEU A 14 -45.73 -38.74 -17.14
N THR A 15 -44.66 -39.20 -16.49
CA THR A 15 -43.87 -38.30 -15.65
C THR A 15 -43.17 -37.37 -16.61
N ALA A 16 -43.74 -36.19 -16.82
CA ALA A 16 -42.99 -35.05 -17.31
C ALA A 16 -41.82 -34.85 -16.34
N ALA A 17 -40.64 -35.36 -16.72
CA ALA A 17 -39.41 -34.94 -16.09
C ALA A 17 -39.31 -33.43 -16.35
N PRO A 18 -39.26 -32.56 -15.33
CA PRO A 18 -38.95 -31.17 -15.58
C PRO A 18 -37.57 -31.15 -16.21
N LEU A 19 -37.50 -30.61 -17.42
CA LEU A 19 -36.26 -30.14 -18.01
C LEU A 19 -35.61 -29.23 -16.97
N ALA A 20 -34.51 -29.66 -16.39
CA ALA A 20 -33.59 -28.78 -15.68
C ALA A 20 -32.50 -28.34 -16.67
N PRO A 21 -32.63 -27.17 -17.31
CA PRO A 21 -31.50 -26.49 -17.92
C PRO A 21 -31.39 -25.03 -17.42
N GLN A 22 -31.65 -24.75 -16.14
CA GLN A 22 -31.53 -23.39 -15.58
C GLN A 22 -30.31 -23.17 -14.69
N THR A 23 -29.78 -24.21 -14.03
CA THR A 23 -28.70 -24.02 -13.04
C THR A 23 -27.34 -23.59 -13.61
N TRP A 24 -27.09 -23.76 -14.92
CA TRP A 24 -25.80 -23.46 -15.56
C TRP A 24 -25.74 -22.04 -16.14
N ALA A 25 -26.89 -21.49 -16.54
CA ALA A 25 -26.98 -20.10 -16.96
C ALA A 25 -26.84 -19.17 -15.75
N ASP A 26 -27.49 -19.54 -14.63
CA ASP A 26 -27.47 -18.82 -13.37
C ASP A 26 -26.05 -18.79 -12.75
N SER A 27 -25.28 -19.89 -12.85
CA SER A 27 -23.92 -19.94 -12.29
C SER A 27 -22.92 -19.05 -13.04
N ASN A 28 -23.04 -18.96 -14.36
CA ASN A 28 -22.15 -18.13 -15.17
C ASN A 28 -22.49 -16.64 -15.05
N GLN A 29 -23.78 -16.30 -14.90
CA GLN A 29 -24.21 -14.94 -14.63
C GLN A 29 -23.76 -14.46 -13.25
N LEU A 30 -23.90 -15.30 -12.21
CA LEU A 30 -23.43 -14.96 -10.87
C LEU A 30 -21.90 -14.80 -10.82
N ALA A 31 -21.15 -15.65 -11.52
CA ALA A 31 -19.70 -15.51 -11.61
C ALA A 31 -19.29 -14.20 -12.29
N PHE A 32 -19.94 -13.85 -13.41
CA PHE A 32 -19.69 -12.59 -14.11
C PHE A 32 -20.03 -11.36 -13.25
N LEU A 33 -21.16 -11.40 -12.54
CA LEU A 33 -21.58 -10.32 -11.63
C LEU A 33 -20.61 -10.15 -10.46
N ASN A 34 -20.14 -11.26 -9.89
CA ASN A 34 -19.11 -11.23 -8.85
C ASN A 34 -17.79 -10.60 -9.35
N ASP A 35 -17.40 -10.89 -10.60
CA ASP A 35 -16.21 -10.30 -11.21
C ASP A 35 -16.35 -8.78 -11.38
N ILE A 36 -17.52 -8.29 -11.84
CA ILE A 36 -17.81 -6.85 -11.94
C ILE A 36 -17.75 -6.18 -10.58
N ILE A 37 -18.51 -6.68 -9.60
CA ILE A 37 -18.56 -6.10 -8.25
C ILE A 37 -17.17 -6.10 -7.61
N GLN A 38 -16.38 -7.14 -7.84
CA GLN A 38 -15.00 -7.17 -7.36
C GLN A 38 -14.15 -6.08 -7.99
N ASP A 39 -14.20 -5.90 -9.31
CA ASP A 39 -13.41 -4.89 -10.01
C ASP A 39 -13.83 -3.46 -9.60
N ASP A 40 -15.12 -3.24 -9.36
CA ASP A 40 -15.67 -1.96 -8.90
C ASP A 40 -15.25 -1.65 -7.46
N VAL A 41 -15.29 -2.64 -6.57
CA VAL A 41 -14.79 -2.51 -5.19
C VAL A 41 -13.27 -2.25 -5.19
N ILE A 42 -12.50 -2.95 -6.02
CA ILE A 42 -11.05 -2.70 -6.16
C ILE A 42 -10.82 -1.26 -6.60
N THR A 43 -11.47 -0.83 -7.68
CA THR A 43 -11.33 0.51 -8.25
C THR A 43 -11.72 1.59 -7.24
N HIS A 44 -12.78 1.36 -6.46
CA HIS A 44 -13.21 2.25 -5.40
C HIS A 44 -12.10 2.48 -4.36
N TYR A 45 -11.53 1.39 -3.81
CA TYR A 45 -10.44 1.51 -2.84
C TYR A 45 -9.14 2.04 -3.43
N GLU A 46 -8.80 1.68 -4.66
CA GLU A 46 -7.61 2.19 -5.37
C GLU A 46 -7.67 3.71 -5.54
N ASN A 47 -8.82 4.23 -5.97
CA ASN A 47 -9.03 5.67 -6.13
C ASN A 47 -8.90 6.40 -4.79
N MET A 48 -9.49 5.88 -3.71
CA MET A 48 -9.39 6.52 -2.40
C MET A 48 -7.97 6.54 -1.86
N VAL A 49 -7.22 5.44 -2.02
CA VAL A 49 -5.80 5.39 -1.66
C VAL A 49 -5.01 6.41 -2.49
N ASP A 50 -5.19 6.45 -3.81
CA ASP A 50 -4.45 7.39 -4.68
C ASP A 50 -4.77 8.85 -4.36
N ASP A 51 -6.06 9.19 -4.18
CA ASP A 51 -6.52 10.54 -3.86
C ASP A 51 -5.89 11.03 -2.55
N VAL A 52 -6.04 10.24 -1.48
CA VAL A 52 -5.57 10.60 -0.13
C VAL A 52 -4.04 10.67 -0.09
N PHE A 53 -3.34 9.69 -0.67
CA PHE A 53 -1.88 9.73 -0.75
C PHE A 53 -1.37 10.89 -1.58
N SER A 54 -1.98 11.16 -2.74
CA SER A 54 -1.55 12.25 -3.62
C SER A 54 -1.70 13.60 -2.92
N HIS A 55 -2.81 13.82 -2.22
CA HIS A 55 -3.04 15.02 -1.41
C HIS A 55 -1.96 15.22 -0.35
N HIS A 56 -1.77 14.24 0.53
CA HIS A 56 -0.80 14.35 1.63
C HIS A 56 0.64 14.43 1.13
N ARG A 57 1.00 13.64 0.12
CA ARG A 57 2.32 13.67 -0.51
C ARG A 57 2.59 15.05 -1.11
N GLU A 58 1.64 15.64 -1.82
CA GLU A 58 1.79 16.98 -2.38
C GLU A 58 2.05 18.02 -1.28
N GLN A 59 1.26 18.00 -0.19
CA GLN A 59 1.46 18.91 0.93
C GLN A 59 2.85 18.77 1.56
N MET A 60 3.31 17.54 1.79
CA MET A 60 4.64 17.27 2.32
C MET A 60 5.73 17.78 1.39
N LEU A 61 5.64 17.47 0.09
CA LEU A 61 6.62 17.90 -0.90
C LEU A 61 6.66 19.42 -1.06
N LEU A 62 5.51 20.10 -1.01
CA LEU A 62 5.44 21.56 -1.02
C LEU A 62 6.09 22.16 0.22
N ARG A 63 5.87 21.58 1.41
CA ARG A 63 6.51 22.02 2.66
C ARG A 63 8.03 21.86 2.58
N LEU A 64 8.51 20.71 2.11
CA LEU A 64 9.93 20.45 1.92
C LEU A 64 10.56 21.38 0.87
N ALA A 65 9.87 21.63 -0.25
CA ALA A 65 10.36 22.52 -1.30
C ALA A 65 10.49 23.97 -0.79
N ARG A 66 9.52 24.46 -0.01
CA ARG A 66 9.59 25.79 0.62
C ARG A 66 10.77 25.89 1.58
N ALA A 67 10.93 24.90 2.46
CA ALA A 67 12.04 24.85 3.40
C ALA A 67 13.39 24.78 2.67
N ASN A 68 13.48 24.05 1.55
CA ASN A 68 14.71 23.95 0.76
C ASN A 68 15.17 25.28 0.13
N HIS A 69 14.29 26.27 0.01
CA HIS A 69 14.67 27.62 -0.44
C HIS A 69 15.30 28.48 0.68
N GLN A 70 15.23 28.03 1.94
CA GLN A 70 15.71 28.74 3.12
C GLN A 70 16.50 27.77 4.02
N PRO A 71 17.85 27.75 3.97
CA PRO A 71 18.66 26.77 4.70
C PRO A 71 18.34 26.68 6.20
N GLU A 72 18.08 27.81 6.86
CA GLU A 72 17.68 27.84 8.28
C GLU A 72 16.33 27.13 8.52
N GLU A 73 15.36 27.32 7.63
CA GLU A 73 14.05 26.66 7.69
C GLU A 73 14.21 25.15 7.48
N LEU A 74 15.02 24.74 6.49
CA LEU A 74 15.31 23.34 6.22
C LEU A 74 15.93 22.63 7.43
N VAL A 75 16.96 23.24 8.04
CA VAL A 75 17.60 22.70 9.24
C VAL A 75 16.60 22.64 10.40
N SER A 76 15.83 23.71 10.63
CA SER A 76 14.83 23.72 11.70
C SER A 76 13.74 22.65 11.55
N LEU A 77 13.40 22.31 10.30
CA LEU A 77 12.37 21.33 9.97
C LEU A 77 12.89 19.89 10.06
N LEU A 78 14.09 19.63 9.54
CA LEU A 78 14.59 18.28 9.31
C LEU A 78 15.61 17.81 10.34
N ALA A 79 16.37 18.71 10.97
CA ALA A 79 17.34 18.31 11.99
C ALA A 79 16.67 17.60 13.18
N PRO A 80 15.49 18.00 13.68
CA PRO A 80 14.81 17.26 14.74
C PRO A 80 14.46 15.82 14.33
N GLN A 81 13.98 15.61 13.10
CA GLN A 81 13.68 14.27 12.56
C GLN A 81 14.95 13.45 12.41
N ALA A 82 16.00 14.03 11.83
CA ALA A 82 17.29 13.36 11.64
C ALA A 82 17.93 13.00 13.00
N ASN A 83 17.88 13.89 13.98
CA ASN A 83 18.38 13.65 15.33
C ASN A 83 17.61 12.54 16.04
N ALA A 84 16.28 12.54 15.92
CA ALA A 84 15.44 11.48 16.49
C ALA A 84 15.79 10.11 15.90
N ILE A 85 16.03 10.06 14.59
CA ILE A 85 16.34 8.83 13.86
C ILE A 85 17.79 8.35 14.11
N LEU A 86 18.78 9.24 13.99
CA LEU A 86 20.21 8.90 14.06
C LEU A 86 20.77 8.88 15.48
N GLN A 87 20.06 9.49 16.44
CA GLN A 87 20.51 9.73 17.81
C GLN A 87 21.80 10.57 17.89
N ARG A 88 22.04 11.43 16.88
CA ARG A 88 23.15 12.38 16.78
C ARG A 88 22.81 13.49 15.80
N ASP A 89 23.58 14.58 15.84
CA ASP A 89 23.46 15.65 14.85
C ASP A 89 23.92 15.17 13.46
N PRO A 90 23.08 15.28 12.42
CA PRO A 90 23.43 14.90 11.07
C PRO A 90 24.40 15.90 10.44
N GLN A 91 25.17 15.43 9.46
CA GLN A 91 25.93 16.34 8.60
C GLN A 91 25.00 17.19 7.72
N GLU A 92 25.30 18.48 7.57
CA GLU A 92 24.50 19.44 6.79
C GLU A 92 24.24 18.97 5.36
N VAL A 93 25.26 18.43 4.68
CA VAL A 93 25.15 17.91 3.32
C VAL A 93 24.12 16.78 3.21
N CYS A 94 24.02 15.93 4.23
CA CYS A 94 23.05 14.83 4.25
C CYS A 94 21.65 15.31 4.62
N LEU A 95 21.56 16.35 5.44
CA LEU A 95 20.35 17.09 5.76
C LEU A 95 19.73 17.73 4.49
N GLU A 96 20.55 18.33 3.64
CA GLU A 96 20.14 18.91 2.36
C GLU A 96 19.61 17.86 1.36
N GLN A 97 20.06 16.61 1.47
CA GLN A 97 19.57 15.51 0.62
C GLN A 97 18.28 14.86 1.14
N MET A 98 17.97 15.06 2.41
CA MET A 98 16.85 14.41 3.09
C MET A 98 15.47 14.68 2.44
N PRO A 99 15.15 15.87 1.88
CA PRO A 99 13.92 16.07 1.10
C PRO A 99 13.76 15.07 -0.05
N GLY A 100 14.85 14.82 -0.80
CA GLY A 100 14.84 13.86 -1.91
C GLY A 100 14.66 12.43 -1.43
N MET A 101 15.29 12.08 -0.30
CA MET A 101 15.10 10.77 0.33
C MET A 101 13.64 10.57 0.77
N ILE A 102 13.04 11.57 1.42
CA ILE A 102 11.64 11.51 1.85
C ILE A 102 10.71 11.37 0.63
N ALA A 103 10.91 12.19 -0.41
CA ALA A 103 10.10 12.13 -1.63
C ALA A 103 10.12 10.75 -2.29
N GLU A 104 11.31 10.15 -2.41
CA GLU A 104 11.47 8.80 -2.95
C GLU A 104 10.73 7.76 -2.09
N GLN A 105 10.87 7.83 -0.76
CA GLN A 105 10.24 6.88 0.15
C GLN A 105 8.71 7.02 0.19
N LEU A 106 8.18 8.24 0.11
CA LEU A 106 6.74 8.48 -0.02
C LEU A 106 6.17 7.88 -1.31
N HIS A 107 6.89 8.04 -2.44
CA HIS A 107 6.49 7.43 -3.69
C HIS A 107 6.50 5.90 -3.63
N GLN A 108 7.55 5.31 -3.05
CA GLN A 108 7.64 3.85 -2.87
C GLN A 108 6.55 3.32 -1.93
N MET A 109 6.23 4.05 -0.86
CA MET A 109 5.16 3.70 0.06
C MET A 109 3.79 3.76 -0.62
N HIS A 110 3.51 4.80 -1.39
CA HIS A 110 2.28 4.92 -2.16
C HIS A 110 2.09 3.72 -3.09
N ASN A 111 3.10 3.39 -3.91
CA ASN A 111 3.01 2.27 -4.83
C ASN A 111 2.80 0.94 -4.10
N MET A 112 3.45 0.76 -2.95
CA MET A 112 3.28 -0.44 -2.13
C MET A 112 1.84 -0.58 -1.62
N VAL A 113 1.28 0.49 -1.04
CA VAL A 113 -0.09 0.48 -0.52
C VAL A 113 -1.11 0.31 -1.63
N PHE A 114 -0.95 1.02 -2.74
CA PHE A 114 -1.78 0.87 -3.93
C PHE A 114 -1.80 -0.58 -4.44
N GLN A 115 -0.63 -1.20 -4.57
CA GLN A 115 -0.52 -2.60 -5.03
C GLN A 115 -1.10 -3.64 -4.06
N MET A 116 -1.31 -3.28 -2.79
CA MET A 116 -1.94 -4.17 -1.80
C MET A 116 -3.47 -4.18 -1.88
N VAL A 117 -4.09 -3.14 -2.44
CA VAL A 117 -5.56 -3.00 -2.50
C VAL A 117 -6.19 -4.17 -3.22
N GLY A 118 -5.84 -4.40 -4.49
CA GLY A 118 -6.42 -5.47 -5.31
C GLY A 118 -6.36 -6.86 -4.66
N PRO A 119 -5.18 -7.36 -4.24
CA PRO A 119 -5.06 -8.63 -3.54
C PRO A 119 -5.87 -8.70 -2.23
N THR A 120 -5.94 -7.60 -1.48
CA THR A 120 -6.66 -7.56 -0.20
C THR A 120 -8.16 -7.60 -0.43
N VAL A 121 -8.70 -6.85 -1.39
CA VAL A 121 -10.12 -6.92 -1.77
C VAL A 121 -10.48 -8.34 -2.22
N LYS A 122 -9.67 -8.96 -3.09
CA LYS A 122 -9.90 -10.35 -3.54
C LYS A 122 -9.94 -11.36 -2.40
N GLN A 123 -9.20 -11.09 -1.32
CA GLN A 123 -9.20 -11.92 -0.13
C GLN A 123 -10.42 -11.67 0.75
N LEU A 124 -10.74 -10.40 1.03
CA LEU A 124 -11.75 -10.00 2.01
C LEU A 124 -13.16 -10.01 1.44
N LEU A 125 -13.35 -9.65 0.17
CA LEU A 125 -14.67 -9.49 -0.43
C LEU A 125 -15.55 -10.73 -0.27
N PRO A 126 -15.09 -11.98 -0.51
CA PRO A 126 -15.91 -13.17 -0.30
C PRO A 126 -16.25 -13.46 1.18
N GLU A 127 -15.48 -12.91 2.13
CA GLU A 127 -15.70 -13.09 3.57
C GLU A 127 -16.76 -12.10 4.10
N TYR A 128 -16.75 -10.86 3.59
CA TYR A 128 -17.57 -9.77 4.12
C TYR A 128 -18.78 -9.43 3.24
N LEU A 129 -18.74 -9.74 1.93
CA LEU A 129 -19.82 -9.48 0.99
C LEU A 129 -20.34 -10.79 0.40
N THR A 130 -21.56 -11.17 0.79
CA THR A 130 -22.28 -12.30 0.17
C THR A 130 -23.48 -11.76 -0.59
N ILE A 131 -23.45 -11.88 -1.91
CA ILE A 131 -24.54 -11.43 -2.77
C ILE A 131 -25.66 -12.48 -2.76
N ASP A 132 -26.77 -12.15 -2.10
CA ASP A 132 -28.02 -12.90 -2.21
C ASP A 132 -28.93 -12.24 -3.26
N MET A 133 -29.01 -12.83 -4.45
CA MET A 133 -29.86 -12.33 -5.55
C MET A 133 -31.36 -12.29 -5.17
N ALA A 134 -31.80 -13.02 -4.13
CA ALA A 134 -33.18 -12.97 -3.66
C ALA A 134 -33.44 -11.78 -2.73
N GLN A 135 -32.41 -11.26 -2.04
CA GLN A 135 -32.49 -10.15 -1.08
C GLN A 135 -31.21 -9.29 -1.12
N PRO A 136 -30.88 -8.64 -2.25
CA PRO A 136 -29.60 -7.95 -2.45
C PRO A 136 -29.35 -6.82 -1.44
N ASP A 137 -30.42 -6.18 -0.95
CA ASP A 137 -30.32 -4.98 -0.12
C ASP A 137 -30.24 -5.25 1.39
N LYS A 138 -30.57 -6.46 1.85
CA LYS A 138 -31.01 -6.64 3.24
C LYS A 138 -29.92 -6.37 4.28
N ASP A 139 -28.64 -6.50 3.91
CA ASP A 139 -27.51 -6.33 4.83
C ASP A 139 -26.31 -5.61 4.17
N LEU A 140 -26.46 -5.10 2.95
CA LEU A 140 -25.37 -4.52 2.15
C LEU A 140 -24.63 -3.39 2.90
N PRO A 141 -25.28 -2.39 3.53
CA PRO A 141 -24.57 -1.34 4.26
C PRO A 141 -23.73 -1.87 5.43
N SER A 142 -24.23 -2.88 6.15
CA SER A 142 -23.49 -3.49 7.28
C SER A 142 -22.32 -4.33 6.79
N GLN A 143 -22.49 -5.07 5.69
CA GLN A 143 -21.42 -5.83 5.04
C GLN A 143 -20.29 -4.92 4.55
N LEU A 144 -20.64 -3.81 3.89
CA LEU A 144 -19.67 -2.82 3.40
C LEU A 144 -18.95 -2.09 4.54
N HIS A 145 -19.65 -1.79 5.64
CA HIS A 145 -19.00 -1.24 6.83
C HIS A 145 -17.93 -2.18 7.39
N LEU A 146 -18.22 -3.48 7.49
CA LEU A 146 -17.25 -4.48 7.96
C LEU A 146 -16.08 -4.63 6.96
N LEU A 147 -16.36 -4.62 5.66
CA LEU A 147 -15.31 -4.64 4.63
C LEU A 147 -14.40 -3.42 4.74
N ASN A 148 -14.96 -2.22 4.94
CA ASN A 148 -14.18 -1.00 5.14
C ASN A 148 -13.26 -1.10 6.35
N VAL A 149 -13.77 -1.55 7.51
CA VAL A 149 -12.96 -1.74 8.72
C VAL A 149 -11.83 -2.76 8.48
N ALA A 150 -12.11 -3.84 7.75
CA ALA A 150 -11.09 -4.85 7.45
C ALA A 150 -10.04 -4.33 6.45
N MET A 151 -10.45 -3.62 5.41
CA MET A 151 -9.56 -2.93 4.46
C MET A 151 -8.67 -1.92 5.20
N GLU A 152 -9.23 -1.24 6.19
CA GLU A 152 -8.53 -0.26 7.00
C GLU A 152 -7.43 -0.86 7.85
N ASP A 153 -7.73 -1.93 8.57
CA ASP A 153 -6.72 -2.67 9.31
C ASP A 153 -5.60 -3.18 8.37
N HIS A 154 -5.95 -3.62 7.15
CA HIS A 154 -4.96 -4.07 6.18
C HIS A 154 -4.05 -2.95 5.67
N VAL A 155 -4.60 -1.81 5.26
CA VAL A 155 -3.81 -0.68 4.75
C VAL A 155 -3.03 -0.01 5.86
N SER A 156 -3.60 0.15 7.05
CA SER A 156 -2.89 0.72 8.22
C SER A 156 -1.68 -0.15 8.58
N ARG A 157 -1.84 -1.48 8.60
CA ARG A 157 -0.70 -2.38 8.77
C ARG A 157 0.30 -2.27 7.62
N GLY A 158 -0.17 -2.09 6.39
CA GLY A 158 0.66 -1.84 5.22
C GLY A 158 1.52 -0.57 5.36
N LEU A 159 0.94 0.52 5.82
CA LEU A 159 1.61 1.79 6.13
C LEU A 159 2.69 1.61 7.21
N LEU A 160 2.36 0.90 8.30
CA LEU A 160 3.33 0.57 9.36
C LEU A 160 4.47 -0.31 8.82
N HIS A 161 4.17 -1.28 7.96
CA HIS A 161 5.18 -2.15 7.34
C HIS A 161 6.06 -1.43 6.32
N ALA A 162 5.58 -0.35 5.70
CA ALA A 162 6.39 0.45 4.80
C ALA A 162 7.59 1.10 5.52
N ARG A 163 7.50 1.28 6.84
CA ARG A 163 8.58 1.74 7.74
C ARG A 163 9.29 3.00 7.19
N LEU A 164 8.51 4.03 6.86
CA LEU A 164 9.00 5.26 6.22
C LEU A 164 10.20 5.87 6.96
N GLU A 165 10.07 6.09 8.27
CA GLU A 165 11.14 6.66 9.09
C GLU A 165 12.42 5.82 9.05
N HIS A 166 12.29 4.50 9.17
CA HIS A 166 13.43 3.59 9.11
C HIS A 166 14.11 3.62 7.75
N LYS A 167 13.36 3.68 6.64
CA LYS A 167 13.98 3.75 5.32
C LYS A 167 14.69 5.09 5.10
N VAL A 168 14.11 6.19 5.56
CA VAL A 168 14.78 7.50 5.55
C VAL A 168 16.05 7.47 6.41
N ALA A 169 16.01 6.81 7.57
CA ALA A 169 17.17 6.58 8.43
C ALA A 169 18.31 5.90 7.71
N LEU A 170 18.02 4.79 7.03
CA LEU A 170 19.02 4.02 6.30
C LEU A 170 19.66 4.85 5.18
N ARG A 171 18.86 5.66 4.46
CA ARG A 171 19.37 6.54 3.40
C ARG A 171 20.25 7.64 3.97
N LEU A 172 19.86 8.22 5.11
CA LEU A 172 20.63 9.26 5.78
C LEU A 172 21.96 8.72 6.32
N LEU A 173 21.95 7.55 6.97
CA LEU A 173 23.17 6.85 7.41
C LEU A 173 24.11 6.53 6.25
N THR A 174 23.56 6.11 5.10
CA THR A 174 24.35 5.83 3.91
C THR A 174 25.05 7.10 3.43
N CYS A 175 24.35 8.24 3.38
CA CYS A 175 24.96 9.52 3.04
C CYS A 175 26.12 9.87 3.99
N GLU A 176 25.92 9.75 5.31
CA GLU A 176 26.98 10.09 6.28
C GLU A 176 28.21 9.21 6.14
N LEU A 177 28.03 7.92 5.86
CA LEU A 177 29.13 6.99 5.60
C LEU A 177 29.91 7.34 4.33
N ASP A 178 29.22 7.78 3.28
CA ASP A 178 29.85 8.20 2.02
C ASP A 178 30.63 9.52 2.19
N GLN A 179 30.14 10.45 3.00
CA GLN A 179 30.86 11.68 3.34
C GLN A 179 32.13 11.38 4.14
N GLN A 180 32.05 10.52 5.17
CA GLN A 180 33.22 10.12 5.96
C GLN A 180 34.32 9.44 5.13
N GLN A 181 33.94 8.65 4.11
CA GLN A 181 34.89 8.03 3.20
C GLN A 181 35.52 9.04 2.23
N SER A 182 34.77 10.08 1.86
CA SER A 182 35.25 11.16 0.98
C SER A 182 36.21 12.11 1.69
N GLU A 183 36.13 12.22 3.02
CA GLU A 183 37.04 13.03 3.85
C GLU A 183 38.33 12.30 4.26
N ALA A 184 38.53 11.03 3.87
CA ALA A 184 39.79 10.34 4.12
C ALA A 184 40.95 11.10 3.45
N PRO A 185 42.07 11.34 4.16
CA PRO A 185 43.08 12.30 3.70
C PRO A 185 43.66 11.87 2.37
N HIS A 186 43.45 12.70 1.35
CA HIS A 186 44.25 12.70 0.14
C HIS A 186 45.72 12.85 0.55
N PHE A 187 46.46 11.73 0.57
CA PHE A 187 47.91 11.77 0.53
C PHE A 187 48.29 12.62 -0.68
N THR A 188 48.99 13.71 -0.41
CA THR A 188 49.52 14.64 -1.40
C THR A 188 50.38 13.89 -2.41
N THR A 189 49.93 13.79 -3.65
CA THR A 189 50.81 13.48 -4.78
C THR A 189 50.44 14.30 -6.01
N ASP A 190 51.33 15.28 -6.26
CA ASP A 190 51.70 15.88 -7.55
C ASP A 190 50.72 16.88 -8.23
N PRO A 191 51.09 18.18 -8.37
CA PRO A 191 50.23 19.23 -8.93
C PRO A 191 50.11 19.27 -10.48
N ASN A 192 50.38 18.17 -11.20
CA ASN A 192 50.48 18.18 -12.67
C ASN A 192 49.59 17.16 -13.40
N LEU A 193 48.35 16.91 -12.95
CA LEU A 193 47.39 16.08 -13.72
C LEU A 193 46.02 16.75 -13.87
N PRO A 194 45.45 16.78 -15.10
CA PRO A 194 44.25 17.55 -15.42
C PRO A 194 42.98 16.92 -14.83
N LEU A 195 42.19 17.76 -14.18
CA LEU A 195 40.94 17.56 -13.43
C LEU A 195 39.74 16.95 -14.21
N SER A 196 39.94 16.21 -15.30
CA SER A 196 38.85 15.78 -16.19
C SER A 196 38.35 14.33 -16.03
N TRP A 197 38.80 13.59 -15.01
CA TRP A 197 38.34 12.20 -14.78
C TRP A 197 37.30 12.06 -13.66
N PHE A 198 37.26 12.99 -12.69
CA PHE A 198 36.28 12.95 -11.60
C PHE A 198 34.84 13.09 -12.09
N SER A 199 34.60 13.83 -13.18
CA SER A 199 33.27 13.92 -13.80
C SER A 199 32.83 12.65 -14.55
N ARG A 200 33.71 11.64 -14.71
CA ARG A 200 33.41 10.37 -15.41
C ARG A 200 33.28 9.15 -14.50
N LEU A 201 33.62 9.23 -13.21
CA LEU A 201 33.40 8.12 -12.28
C LEU A 201 32.04 8.16 -11.57
N TRP A 202 31.36 9.31 -11.57
CA TRP A 202 29.92 9.41 -11.26
C TRP A 202 29.02 8.74 -12.32
N GLN A 203 29.60 8.16 -13.39
CA GLN A 203 28.90 7.45 -14.46
C GLN A 203 29.03 5.91 -14.40
N SER A 204 29.69 5.32 -13.40
CA SER A 204 29.70 3.86 -13.21
C SER A 204 28.90 3.44 -11.97
N VAL A 205 27.62 3.21 -12.20
CA VAL A 205 26.74 2.31 -11.45
C VAL A 205 27.48 1.05 -10.95
N SER A 206 27.17 0.63 -9.71
CA SER A 206 27.49 -0.66 -9.05
C SER A 206 28.73 -0.67 -8.13
N PRO A 207 28.80 -1.34 -6.95
CA PRO A 207 27.88 -2.27 -6.26
C PRO A 207 27.83 -2.05 -4.71
N GLN A 208 27.07 -1.10 -4.16
CA GLN A 208 26.95 -0.96 -2.69
C GLN A 208 25.75 -1.69 -2.06
N ALA A 209 24.88 -2.30 -2.87
CA ALA A 209 23.71 -3.06 -2.39
C ALA A 209 24.07 -4.23 -1.43
N HIS A 210 25.29 -4.75 -1.50
CA HIS A 210 25.72 -5.87 -0.64
C HIS A 210 26.08 -5.48 0.80
N ARG A 211 26.49 -4.22 1.06
CA ARG A 211 26.91 -3.80 2.41
C ARG A 211 25.74 -3.38 3.28
N VAL A 212 24.69 -2.80 2.67
CA VAL A 212 23.41 -2.51 3.33
C VAL A 212 22.73 -3.82 3.77
N LYS A 213 22.87 -4.91 2.99
CA LYS A 213 22.31 -6.22 3.33
C LYS A 213 22.85 -6.78 4.66
N PHE A 214 24.11 -6.50 5.00
CA PHE A 214 24.72 -6.93 6.27
C PHE A 214 24.13 -6.20 7.49
N LEU A 215 23.86 -4.88 7.38
CA LEU A 215 23.16 -4.14 8.44
C LEU A 215 21.69 -4.55 8.54
N TYR A 216 21.07 -4.92 7.41
CA TYR A 216 19.70 -5.38 7.34
C TYR A 216 19.48 -6.76 7.99
N GLU A 217 20.41 -7.71 7.81
CA GLU A 217 20.33 -9.05 8.40
C GLU A 217 20.72 -9.08 9.89
N GLU A 218 21.54 -8.15 10.38
CA GLU A 218 21.96 -8.10 11.80
C GLU A 218 20.96 -7.34 12.70
N GLN A 219 20.08 -6.49 12.15
CA GLN A 219 19.02 -5.76 12.89
C GLN A 219 17.62 -6.39 12.79
N MET A 220 17.44 -7.50 12.06
CA MET A 220 16.16 -8.21 11.96
C MET A 220 15.91 -9.17 13.14
N SER A 221 15.87 -8.62 14.36
CA SER A 221 15.09 -9.21 15.45
C SER A 221 14.34 -8.14 16.27
N LEU A 222 14.02 -7.01 15.63
CA LEU A 222 13.17 -5.99 16.23
C LEU A 222 11.71 -6.41 16.12
N ASP A 223 11.15 -6.75 17.29
CA ASP A 223 9.74 -7.01 17.52
C ASP A 223 8.90 -5.86 16.93
N PRO A 224 8.00 -6.13 15.96
CA PRO A 224 7.17 -5.11 15.33
C PRO A 224 6.20 -4.42 16.30
N THR A 225 6.11 -4.88 17.56
CA THR A 225 5.27 -4.27 18.60
C THR A 225 6.00 -3.28 19.50
N GLN A 226 7.33 -3.11 19.35
CA GLN A 226 8.09 -2.21 20.21
C GLN A 226 7.92 -0.76 19.76
N SER A 227 6.95 -0.07 20.36
CA SER A 227 6.75 1.37 20.17
C SER A 227 7.94 2.13 20.74
N PHE A 228 8.80 2.66 19.86
CA PHE A 228 9.71 3.71 20.26
C PHE A 228 8.89 4.97 20.54
N ASP A 229 8.80 5.36 21.81
CA ASP A 229 8.29 6.66 22.23
C ASP A 229 9.28 7.76 21.77
N MET A 230 9.31 8.01 20.46
CA MET A 230 9.93 9.19 19.88
C MET A 230 8.96 10.38 19.97
N PRO A 231 9.46 11.60 20.23
CA PRO A 231 8.65 12.81 20.14
C PRO A 231 8.01 12.90 18.74
N PRO A 232 6.86 13.59 18.58
CA PRO A 232 6.23 13.75 17.28
C PRO A 232 7.24 14.31 16.28
N THR A 233 7.39 13.58 15.17
CA THR A 233 8.35 13.86 14.11
C THR A 233 7.56 14.15 12.84
N LEU A 234 8.16 14.92 11.91
CA LEU A 234 7.52 15.28 10.64
C LEU A 234 6.94 14.07 9.88
N LEU A 235 7.66 12.95 9.86
CA LEU A 235 7.27 11.74 9.14
C LEU A 235 6.22 10.94 9.88
N ARG A 236 6.25 10.91 11.21
CA ARG A 236 5.21 10.27 12.03
C ARG A 236 3.89 11.04 11.94
N ASP A 237 3.93 12.36 12.11
CA ASP A 237 2.76 13.23 11.98
C ASP A 237 2.10 13.08 10.60
N PHE A 238 2.92 12.91 9.55
CA PHE A 238 2.44 12.61 8.20
C PHE A 238 1.72 11.26 8.12
N LEU A 239 2.29 10.20 8.69
CA LEU A 239 1.69 8.86 8.67
C LEU A 239 0.38 8.81 9.45
N ASP A 240 0.35 9.47 10.61
CA ASP A 240 -0.84 9.56 11.45
C ASP A 240 -1.96 10.31 10.69
N ALA A 241 -1.66 11.49 10.14
CA ALA A 241 -2.63 12.25 9.34
C ALA A 241 -3.08 11.54 8.06
N LEU A 242 -2.19 10.77 7.43
CA LEU A 242 -2.54 9.95 6.27
C LEU A 242 -3.50 8.82 6.65
N THR A 243 -3.22 8.14 7.76
CA THR A 243 -4.05 7.03 8.27
C THR A 243 -5.44 7.52 8.66
N ASP A 244 -5.51 8.62 9.40
CA ASP A 244 -6.78 9.24 9.80
C ASP A 244 -7.61 9.66 8.58
N HIS A 245 -6.98 10.25 7.57
CA HIS A 245 -7.70 10.68 6.36
C HIS A 245 -8.20 9.50 5.52
N ILE A 246 -7.45 8.40 5.45
CA ILE A 246 -7.91 7.16 4.80
C ILE A 246 -9.14 6.61 5.53
N HIS A 247 -9.10 6.57 6.87
CA HIS A 247 -10.25 6.16 7.69
C HIS A 247 -11.49 7.00 7.38
N ASP A 248 -11.35 8.32 7.42
CA ASP A 248 -12.45 9.26 7.17
C ASP A 248 -13.05 9.05 5.76
N GLU A 249 -12.22 9.01 4.72
CA GLU A 249 -12.69 8.86 3.33
C GLU A 249 -13.44 7.54 3.11
N TRP A 250 -12.99 6.45 3.72
CA TRP A 250 -13.69 5.17 3.62
C TRP A 250 -15.03 5.15 4.33
N GLN A 251 -15.16 5.81 5.48
CA GLN A 251 -16.46 5.95 6.14
C GLN A 251 -17.40 6.83 5.31
N LEU A 252 -16.92 7.97 4.83
CA LEU A 252 -17.69 8.95 4.05
C LEU A 252 -18.19 8.38 2.72
N ARG A 253 -17.37 7.59 2.02
CA ARG A 253 -17.68 7.09 0.66
C ARG A 253 -18.26 5.67 0.64
N SER A 254 -18.56 5.11 1.81
CA SER A 254 -19.23 3.81 1.93
C SER A 254 -20.61 3.78 1.24
N GLU A 255 -21.33 4.91 1.26
CA GLU A 255 -22.61 5.06 0.56
C GLU A 255 -22.45 5.05 -0.96
N ASP A 256 -21.35 5.62 -1.48
CA ASP A 256 -21.05 5.62 -2.92
C ASP A 256 -20.81 4.19 -3.41
N LEU A 257 -20.05 3.40 -2.64
CA LEU A 257 -19.80 1.98 -2.96
C LEU A 257 -21.10 1.16 -2.90
N ALA A 258 -21.96 1.42 -1.92
CA ALA A 258 -23.25 0.75 -1.82
C ALA A 258 -24.13 1.03 -3.05
N GLN A 259 -24.15 2.28 -3.51
CA GLN A 259 -24.88 2.66 -4.72
C GLN A 259 -24.30 2.00 -5.97
N LEU A 260 -22.97 1.95 -6.09
CA LEU A 260 -22.29 1.31 -7.22
C LEU A 260 -22.67 -0.17 -7.34
N ILE A 261 -22.55 -0.92 -6.24
CA ILE A 261 -22.92 -2.33 -6.18
C ILE A 261 -24.42 -2.50 -6.45
N GLN A 262 -25.27 -1.63 -5.91
CA GLN A 262 -26.70 -1.72 -6.13
C GLN A 262 -27.08 -1.54 -7.60
N VAL A 263 -26.39 -0.66 -8.34
CA VAL A 263 -26.57 -0.51 -9.78
C VAL A 263 -26.26 -1.84 -10.49
N ASP A 264 -25.11 -2.45 -10.20
CA ASP A 264 -24.71 -3.73 -10.80
C ASP A 264 -25.68 -4.88 -10.50
N LEU A 265 -26.29 -4.88 -9.31
CA LEU A 265 -27.26 -5.91 -8.92
C LEU A 265 -28.63 -5.72 -9.60
N THR A 266 -28.92 -4.53 -10.13
CA THR A 266 -30.23 -4.21 -10.74
C THR A 266 -30.25 -4.22 -12.27
N ASP A 267 -29.09 -4.07 -12.92
CA ASP A 267 -28.93 -4.06 -14.38
C ASP A 267 -28.74 -5.47 -14.98
#